data_AF-A0A2S2PNL9-F1
#
_entry.id   AF-A0A2S2PNL9-F1
#
_cell.length_a   1.000
_cell.length_b   1.000
_cell.length_c   1.000
_cell.angle_alpha   90.00
_cell.angle_beta   90.00
_cell.angle_gamma   90.00
#
_symmetry.space_group_name_H-M   'P 1'
#
loop_
_entity.id
_entity.type
_entity.pdbx_description
1 polymer ?
#
loop_
_entity_poly.entity_id
_entity_poly.type
_entity_poly.pdbx_seq_one_letter_code
_entity_poly.pdbx_strand_id
1 'polypeptide(L)'
;MLNFIVQNEAANNMESINQDKVRLKQCKYLLKQALDIDESGKEDLAIDTYTQAIELSLKVKKEISDDEMIKNLTTLIERALDRAEKLKQSKESNSCNSSNNTAIFHKKIVQNRTPKVLETSKSDLYTESEKLKQSKESNSCNSSNNT
;
A
#
# COMPACT_ATOMS: atom_id res chain seq x y z
N MET A 1 12.60 47.97 -24.84
CA MET A 1 13.10 46.60 -25.07
C MET A 1 13.44 45.84 -23.77
N LEU A 2 13.26 46.43 -22.58
CA LEU A 2 13.49 45.74 -21.29
C LEU A 2 12.28 44.96 -20.74
N ASN A 3 11.06 45.22 -21.22
CA ASN A 3 9.84 44.62 -20.64
C ASN A 3 9.54 43.19 -21.15
N PHE A 4 10.28 42.68 -22.14
CA PHE A 4 10.04 41.34 -22.71
C PHE A 4 10.75 40.22 -21.94
N ILE A 5 11.87 40.53 -21.27
CA ILE A 5 12.66 39.53 -20.53
C ILE A 5 11.98 39.17 -19.20
N VAL A 6 11.42 40.17 -18.51
CA VAL A 6 10.79 39.98 -17.19
C VAL A 6 9.51 39.12 -17.24
N GLN A 7 8.71 39.22 -18.32
CA GLN A 7 7.52 38.37 -18.47
C GLN A 7 7.86 36.91 -18.79
N ASN A 8 9.00 36.66 -19.45
CA ASN A 8 9.45 35.32 -19.80
C ASN A 8 9.93 34.53 -18.57
N GLU A 9 10.56 35.20 -17.59
CA GLU A 9 11.04 34.55 -16.36
C GLU A 9 9.90 34.07 -15.45
N ALA A 10 8.83 34.85 -15.33
CA ALA A 10 7.67 34.47 -14.52
C ALA A 10 6.91 33.25 -15.09
N ALA A 11 6.79 33.17 -16.41
CA ALA A 11 6.15 32.03 -17.08
C ALA A 11 6.97 30.74 -16.91
N ASN A 12 8.29 30.82 -17.09
CA ASN A 12 9.20 29.68 -16.91
C ASN A 12 9.21 29.17 -15.45
N ASN A 13 9.15 30.08 -14.48
CA ASN A 13 9.07 29.73 -13.06
C ASN A 13 7.74 29.02 -12.72
N MET A 14 6.61 29.52 -13.24
CA MET A 14 5.30 28.91 -13.07
C MET A 14 5.24 27.48 -13.63
N GLU A 15 5.87 27.23 -14.78
CA GLU A 15 5.94 25.90 -15.39
C GLU A 15 6.81 24.93 -14.57
N SER A 16 7.95 25.39 -14.06
CA SER A 16 8.80 24.59 -13.16
C SER A 16 8.05 24.20 -11.87
N ILE A 17 7.34 25.14 -11.24
CA ILE A 17 6.55 24.89 -10.03
C ILE A 17 5.43 23.86 -10.30
N ASN A 18 4.82 23.90 -11.49
CA ASN A 18 3.81 22.91 -11.86
C ASN A 18 4.42 21.52 -12.06
N GLN A 19 5.62 21.43 -12.64
CA GLN A 19 6.34 20.17 -12.77
C GLN A 19 6.73 19.58 -11.40
N ASP A 20 7.20 20.41 -10.46
CA ASP A 20 7.51 19.99 -9.08
C ASP A 20 6.29 19.39 -8.38
N LYS A 21 5.12 20.04 -8.53
CA LYS A 21 3.84 19.53 -8.01
C LYS A 21 3.45 18.20 -8.62
N VAL A 22 3.67 18.00 -9.92
CA VAL A 22 3.38 16.73 -10.60
C VAL A 22 4.30 15.63 -10.10
N ARG A 23 5.61 15.88 -10.03
CA ARG A 23 6.60 14.92 -9.50
C ARG A 23 6.29 14.55 -8.05
N LEU A 24 5.94 15.51 -7.21
CA LEU A 24 5.52 15.25 -5.84
C LEU A 24 4.27 14.36 -5.75
N LYS A 25 3.27 14.59 -6.61
CA LYS A 25 2.07 13.74 -6.69
C LYS A 25 2.42 12.32 -7.09
N GLN A 26 3.34 12.14 -8.03
CA GLN A 26 3.81 10.81 -8.45
C GLN A 26 4.48 10.06 -7.30
N CYS A 27 5.39 10.71 -6.57
CA CYS A 27 6.03 10.11 -5.38
C CYS A 27 5.00 9.68 -4.33
N LYS A 28 4.03 10.55 -4.03
CA LYS A 28 2.95 10.26 -3.07
C LYS A 28 2.07 9.11 -3.52
N TYR A 29 1.75 9.05 -4.81
CA TYR A 29 0.96 7.96 -5.37
C TYR A 29 1.69 6.62 -5.26
N LEU A 30 2.99 6.57 -5.56
CA LEU A 30 3.78 5.35 -5.45
C LEU A 30 3.94 4.89 -3.99
N LEU A 31 4.14 5.82 -3.05
CA LEU A 31 4.13 5.51 -1.61
C LEU A 31 2.78 4.96 -1.13
N LYS A 32 1.66 5.48 -1.66
CA LYS A 32 0.34 4.95 -1.36
C LYS A 32 0.18 3.52 -1.89
N GLN A 33 0.62 3.26 -3.12
CA GLN A 33 0.59 1.89 -3.67
C GLN A 33 1.40 0.92 -2.80
N ALA A 34 2.57 1.34 -2.31
CA ALA A 34 3.36 0.52 -1.40
C ALA A 34 2.60 0.19 -0.11
N LEU A 35 1.88 1.17 0.46
CA LEU A 35 1.01 0.96 1.62
C LEU A 35 -0.15 0.01 1.33
N ASP A 36 -0.85 0.18 0.22
CA ASP A 36 -1.97 -0.69 -0.15
C ASP A 36 -1.49 -2.15 -0.33
N ILE A 37 -0.28 -2.35 -0.85
CA ILE A 37 0.35 -3.67 -1.02
C ILE A 37 0.78 -4.26 0.35
N ASP A 38 1.33 -3.44 1.23
CA ASP A 38 1.68 -3.80 2.61
C ASP A 38 0.44 -4.26 3.39
N GLU A 39 -0.64 -3.49 3.35
CA GLU A 39 -1.93 -3.82 3.97
C GLU A 39 -2.58 -5.08 3.37
N SER A 40 -2.27 -5.39 2.11
CA SER A 40 -2.70 -6.64 1.45
C SER A 40 -1.89 -7.87 1.88
N GLY A 41 -0.89 -7.73 2.76
CA GLY A 41 -0.05 -8.82 3.27
C GLY A 41 0.99 -9.33 2.27
N LYS A 42 1.24 -8.60 1.17
CA LYS A 42 2.23 -8.97 0.14
C LYS A 42 3.58 -8.34 0.48
N GLU A 43 4.19 -8.80 1.57
CA GLU A 43 5.37 -8.17 2.18
C GLU A 43 6.54 -7.96 1.19
N ASP A 44 6.84 -8.96 0.37
CA ASP A 44 7.94 -8.89 -0.60
C ASP A 44 7.72 -7.79 -1.64
N LEU A 45 6.52 -7.75 -2.22
CA LEU A 45 6.15 -6.73 -3.18
C LEU A 45 6.06 -5.35 -2.52
N ALA A 46 5.64 -5.28 -1.25
CA ALA A 46 5.60 -4.04 -0.48
C ALA A 46 7.00 -3.47 -0.29
N ILE A 47 7.99 -4.29 0.11
CA ILE A 47 9.39 -3.88 0.27
C ILE A 47 9.94 -3.32 -1.05
N ASP A 48 9.73 -4.04 -2.16
CA ASP A 48 10.20 -3.61 -3.48
C ASP A 48 9.56 -2.28 -3.91
N THR A 49 8.26 -2.13 -3.67
CA THR A 49 7.52 -0.91 -4.04
C THR A 49 7.91 0.27 -3.14
N TYR A 50 8.12 0.06 -1.83
CA TYR A 50 8.65 1.08 -0.94
C TYR A 50 10.03 1.55 -1.39
N THR A 51 10.92 0.63 -1.74
CA THR A 51 12.27 0.93 -2.25
C THR A 51 12.20 1.84 -3.48
N GLN A 52 11.40 1.45 -4.48
CA GLN A 52 11.18 2.25 -5.69
C GLN A 52 10.62 3.64 -5.38
N ALA A 53 9.66 3.72 -4.46
CA ALA A 53 9.06 4.98 -4.04
C ALA A 53 10.08 5.92 -3.40
N ILE A 54 10.94 5.39 -2.53
CA ILE A 54 12.00 6.12 -1.85
C ILE A 54 13.04 6.62 -2.87
N GLU A 55 13.50 5.75 -3.77
CA GLU A 55 14.46 6.13 -4.82
C GLU A 55 13.94 7.26 -5.72
N LEU A 56 12.68 7.14 -6.18
CA LEU A 56 12.04 8.18 -6.97
C LEU A 56 11.96 9.49 -6.17
N SER A 57 11.56 9.40 -4.90
CA SER A 57 11.42 10.57 -4.03
C SER A 57 12.76 11.26 -3.76
N LEU A 58 13.86 10.51 -3.64
CA LEU A 58 15.21 11.06 -3.50
C LEU A 58 15.69 11.75 -4.79
N LYS A 59 15.32 11.24 -5.97
CA LYS A 59 15.59 11.91 -7.25
C LYS A 59 14.84 13.23 -7.33
N VAL A 60 13.53 13.20 -7.08
CA VAL A 60 12.66 14.37 -7.11
C VAL A 60 13.09 15.44 -6.09
N LYS A 61 13.52 15.04 -4.88
CA LYS A 61 14.03 15.95 -3.86
C LYS A 61 15.24 16.78 -4.32
N LYS A 62 16.04 16.29 -5.27
CA LYS A 62 17.18 17.04 -5.84
C LYS A 62 16.76 18.08 -6.88
N GLU A 63 15.53 17.98 -7.39
CA GLU A 63 15.03 18.78 -8.49
C GLU A 63 14.02 19.85 -8.03
N ILE A 64 13.28 19.57 -6.95
CA ILE A 64 12.34 20.53 -6.35
C ILE A 64 13.12 21.69 -5.70
N SER A 65 12.63 22.92 -5.89
CA SER A 65 13.20 24.12 -5.25
C SER A 65 12.47 24.57 -3.98
N ASP A 66 11.25 24.08 -3.75
CA ASP A 66 10.43 24.43 -2.59
C ASP A 66 10.80 23.59 -1.35
N ASP A 67 11.39 24.24 -0.34
CA ASP A 67 11.79 23.65 0.93
C ASP A 67 10.64 22.98 1.69
N GLU A 68 9.42 23.53 1.62
CA GLU A 68 8.27 22.96 2.32
C GLU A 68 7.85 21.62 1.68
N MET A 69 7.85 21.56 0.35
CA MET A 69 7.63 20.32 -0.38
C MET A 69 8.71 19.28 -0.09
N ILE A 70 9.97 19.69 -0.05
CA ILE A 70 11.10 18.82 0.28
C ILE A 70 10.95 18.25 1.70
N LYS A 71 10.59 19.09 2.67
CA LYS A 71 10.41 18.66 4.07
C LYS A 71 9.29 17.63 4.17
N ASN A 72 8.13 17.93 3.57
CA ASN A 72 6.99 17.01 3.56
C ASN A 72 7.33 15.67 2.88
N LEU A 73 8.06 15.71 1.76
CA LEU A 73 8.50 14.51 1.07
C LEU A 73 9.51 13.71 1.91
N THR A 74 10.42 14.40 2.61
CA THR A 74 11.43 13.76 3.47
C THR A 74 10.79 13.00 4.61
N THR A 75 9.82 13.59 5.31
CA THR A 75 9.09 12.90 6.40
C THR A 75 8.36 11.65 5.90
N LEU A 76 7.84 11.67 4.67
CA LEU A 76 7.21 10.49 4.06
C LEU A 76 8.25 9.40 3.73
N ILE A 77 9.40 9.78 3.17
CA ILE A 77 10.50 8.87 2.87
C ILE A 77 11.00 8.17 4.13
N GLU A 78 11.23 8.92 5.21
CA GLU A 78 11.72 8.36 6.49
C GLU A 78 10.77 7.29 7.03
N ARG A 79 9.47 7.57 7.04
CA ARG A 79 8.45 6.61 7.47
C ARG A 79 8.40 5.37 6.57
N ALA A 80 8.58 5.55 5.27
CA ALA A 80 8.62 4.45 4.31
C ALA A 80 9.86 3.57 4.52
N LEU A 81 11.02 4.18 4.79
CA LEU A 81 12.27 3.50 5.14
C LEU A 81 12.08 2.64 6.39
N ASP A 82 11.62 3.25 7.48
CA ASP A 82 11.38 2.55 8.75
C ASP A 82 10.45 1.35 8.57
N ARG A 83 9.39 1.49 7.75
CA ARG A 83 8.45 0.41 7.49
C ARG A 83 9.08 -0.69 6.64
N ALA A 84 9.79 -0.36 5.57
CA ALA A 84 10.47 -1.31 4.70
C ALA A 84 11.53 -2.12 5.49
N GLU A 85 12.28 -1.47 6.38
CA GLU A 85 13.25 -2.14 7.25
C GLU A 85 12.58 -3.12 8.22
N LYS A 86 11.48 -2.74 8.85
CA LYS A 86 10.71 -3.62 9.74
C LYS A 86 10.15 -4.84 9.02
N LEU A 87 9.63 -4.66 7.80
CA LEU A 87 9.16 -5.77 6.97
C LEU A 87 10.30 -6.74 6.67
N LYS A 88 11.47 -6.23 6.28
CA LYS A 88 12.66 -7.06 6.00
C LYS A 88 13.14 -7.84 7.23
N GLN A 89 13.22 -7.20 8.38
CA GLN A 89 13.60 -7.85 9.65
C GLN A 89 12.60 -8.96 10.04
N SER A 90 11.29 -8.69 9.86
CA SER A 90 10.24 -9.66 10.15
C SER A 90 10.39 -10.92 9.29
N LYS A 91 10.71 -10.75 8.00
CA LYS A 91 10.96 -11.86 7.07
C LYS A 91 12.18 -12.70 7.48
N GLU A 92 13.28 -12.06 7.87
CA GLU A 92 14.48 -12.75 8.34
C GLU A 92 14.22 -13.55 9.63
N SER A 93 13.44 -12.99 10.57
CA SER A 93 13.06 -13.68 11.81
C SER A 93 12.16 -14.89 11.60
N ASN A 94 11.28 -14.85 10.59
CA ASN A 94 10.43 -15.98 10.24
C ASN A 94 11.21 -17.13 9.58
N SER A 95 12.36 -16.83 8.97
CA SER A 95 13.21 -17.84 8.33
C SER A 95 14.05 -18.66 9.32
N CYS A 96 14.20 -18.23 10.58
CA CYS A 96 15.10 -18.88 11.56
C CYS A 96 14.40 -19.66 12.70
N ASN A 97 13.07 -19.83 12.67
CA ASN A 97 12.33 -20.60 13.69
C ASN A 97 12.45 -22.13 13.59
N SER A 98 13.51 -22.65 12.97
CA SER A 98 13.77 -24.09 12.88
C SER A 98 15.09 -24.47 13.56
N SER A 99 15.15 -24.34 14.90
CA SER A 99 16.06 -25.02 15.87
C SER A 99 15.78 -24.40 17.25
N ASN A 100 15.09 -25.03 18.20
CA ASN A 100 15.58 -26.19 18.96
C ASN A 100 14.40 -26.94 19.62
N ASN A 101 14.34 -28.25 19.38
CA ASN A 101 13.60 -29.18 20.24
C ASN A 101 14.51 -29.68 21.39
N THR A 102 13.86 -30.06 22.50
CA THR A 102 14.32 -30.92 23.62
C THR A 102 15.11 -30.31 24.79
N ALA A 103 14.39 -29.98 25.86
CA ALA A 103 14.80 -30.33 27.23
C ALA A 103 13.61 -31.00 27.96
N ILE A 104 13.94 -32.07 28.67
CA ILE A 104 13.13 -33.18 29.12
C ILE A 104 12.27 -32.79 30.34
N PHE A 105 10.95 -33.05 30.30
CA PHE A 105 10.12 -33.18 31.50
C PHE A 105 9.40 -34.54 31.53
N HIS A 106 10.06 -35.48 32.20
CA HIS A 106 9.60 -36.67 32.93
C HIS A 106 8.08 -36.95 33.05
N LYS A 107 7.67 -38.11 32.48
CA LYS A 107 6.59 -39.09 32.84
C LYS A 107 6.08 -39.00 34.30
N LYS A 108 4.80 -39.19 34.70
CA LYS A 108 3.62 -39.99 34.28
C LYS A 108 2.34 -39.24 34.77
N ILE A 109 1.11 -39.50 34.28
CA ILE A 109 0.09 -40.32 34.99
C ILE A 109 -1.22 -40.42 34.15
N VAL A 110 -1.64 -41.67 33.89
CA VAL A 110 -3.00 -42.26 33.87
C VAL A 110 -4.09 -41.76 32.89
N GLN A 111 -4.30 -42.57 31.85
CA GLN A 111 -5.55 -43.15 31.32
C GLN A 111 -6.90 -42.60 31.87
N ASN A 112 -7.77 -42.07 30.99
CA ASN A 112 -9.05 -42.71 30.64
C ASN A 112 -10.00 -41.87 29.75
N ARG A 113 -10.54 -42.57 28.73
CA ARG A 113 -11.87 -42.44 28.08
C ARG A 113 -12.07 -41.38 26.97
N THR A 114 -12.13 -41.88 25.73
CA THR A 114 -12.95 -41.37 24.60
C THR A 114 -14.43 -41.80 24.78
N PRO A 115 -15.42 -41.50 23.89
CA PRO A 115 -15.42 -40.74 22.62
C PRO A 115 -16.67 -39.82 22.37
N LYS A 116 -16.61 -38.95 21.34
CA LYS A 116 -17.69 -38.61 20.35
C LYS A 116 -17.19 -37.49 19.43
N VAL A 117 -16.76 -37.77 18.20
CA VAL A 117 -17.55 -37.82 16.93
C VAL A 117 -18.29 -36.51 16.65
N LEU A 118 -17.83 -35.76 15.63
CA LEU A 118 -18.63 -35.47 14.42
C LEU A 118 -17.72 -34.89 13.31
N GLU A 119 -17.57 -35.64 12.21
CA GLU A 119 -17.08 -35.14 10.92
C GLU A 119 -18.10 -34.18 10.28
N THR A 120 -17.61 -33.25 9.48
CA THR A 120 -18.11 -32.82 8.15
C THR A 120 -17.21 -31.64 7.73
N SER A 121 -16.24 -31.78 6.83
CA SER A 121 -16.34 -31.86 5.36
C SER A 121 -17.26 -30.79 4.73
N LYS A 122 -16.69 -30.12 3.70
CA LYS A 122 -17.20 -29.06 2.80
C LYS A 122 -16.71 -27.65 3.17
N SER A 123 -15.72 -27.10 2.47
CA SER A 123 -15.78 -26.48 1.12
C SER A 123 -16.81 -25.37 1.05
N ASP A 124 -16.33 -24.13 0.83
CA ASP A 124 -16.97 -22.95 0.19
C ASP A 124 -15.99 -21.78 0.51
N LEU A 125 -15.14 -21.24 -0.37
CA LEU A 125 -15.36 -20.71 -1.72
C LEU A 125 -16.73 -20.03 -1.86
N TYR A 126 -16.82 -18.75 -1.48
CA TYR A 126 -17.68 -17.78 -2.17
C TYR A 126 -17.19 -16.35 -1.83
N THR A 127 -16.70 -15.53 -2.76
CA THR A 127 -17.34 -14.82 -3.90
C THR A 127 -17.72 -13.40 -3.51
N GLU A 128 -17.41 -12.50 -4.43
CA GLU A 128 -17.68 -11.08 -4.47
C GLU A 128 -18.97 -10.61 -3.77
N SER A 129 -18.79 -9.60 -2.92
CA SER A 129 -19.84 -8.72 -2.46
C SER A 129 -19.53 -7.28 -2.87
N GLU A 130 -19.37 -7.05 -4.17
CA GLU A 130 -19.78 -5.78 -4.77
C GLU A 130 -21.27 -5.89 -5.12
N LYS A 131 -22.14 -5.36 -4.25
CA LYS A 131 -23.46 -4.95 -4.71
C LYS A 131 -24.05 -3.82 -3.89
N LEU A 132 -24.62 -2.88 -4.66
CA LEU A 132 -25.55 -1.80 -4.33
C LEU A 132 -24.88 -0.52 -3.82
N LYS A 133 -24.46 0.39 -4.71
CA LYS A 133 -25.31 1.27 -5.55
C LYS A 133 -26.49 1.86 -4.78
N GLN A 134 -26.23 3.05 -4.28
CA GLN A 134 -27.14 3.99 -3.67
C GLN A 134 -28.28 4.33 -4.64
N SER A 135 -29.49 4.04 -4.18
CA SER A 135 -30.78 4.35 -4.78
C SER A 135 -31.08 5.85 -4.78
N LYS A 136 -31.40 6.41 -5.94
CA LYS A 136 -32.38 7.50 -6.16
C LYS A 136 -33.01 7.22 -7.54
N GLU A 137 -34.26 6.76 -7.58
CA GLU A 137 -35.44 7.56 -7.99
C GLU A 137 -35.21 8.28 -9.34
N SER A 138 -35.93 8.00 -10.44
CA SER A 138 -37.39 7.84 -10.56
C SER A 138 -37.77 7.09 -11.85
N ASN A 139 -38.91 6.42 -11.79
CA ASN A 139 -39.61 5.73 -12.87
C ASN A 139 -39.96 6.66 -14.06
N SER A 140 -39.78 6.16 -15.29
CA SER A 140 -40.86 5.98 -16.29
C SER A 140 -40.27 5.72 -17.67
N CYS A 141 -40.34 4.46 -18.13
CA CYS A 141 -40.27 4.11 -19.56
C CYS A 141 -41.14 2.87 -19.76
N ASN A 142 -42.44 3.08 -20.05
CA ASN A 142 -43.26 2.03 -20.66
C ASN A 142 -43.09 2.13 -22.17
N SER A 143 -42.42 1.15 -22.75
CA SER A 143 -42.60 0.78 -24.15
C SER A 143 -42.83 -0.72 -24.19
N SER A 144 -44.04 -1.12 -24.56
CA SER A 144 -44.30 -2.44 -25.10
C SER A 144 -45.32 -2.29 -26.22
N ASN A 145 -44.87 -2.75 -27.38
CA ASN A 145 -45.57 -2.79 -28.66
C ASN A 145 -46.47 -4.04 -28.74
N ASN A 146 -47.40 -4.00 -29.72
CA ASN A 146 -48.09 -5.11 -30.39
C ASN A 146 -49.09 -5.97 -29.59
N THR A 147 -50.38 -5.88 -29.93
CA THR A 147 -51.00 -6.60 -31.08
C THR A 147 -52.34 -5.95 -31.40
#